data_AF-A0A6G2IGN0-F1
#
_entry.id   AF-A0A6G2IGN0-F1
#
_cell.length_a   1.000
_cell.length_b   1.000
_cell.length_c   1.000
_cell.angle_alpha   90.00
_cell.angle_beta   90.00
_cell.angle_gamma   90.00
#
_symmetry.space_group_name_H-M   'P 1'
#
loop_
_entity.id
_entity.type
_entity.pdbx_description
1 polymer ?
#
loop_
_entity_poly.entity_id
_entity_poly.type
_entity_poly.pdbx_seq_one_letter_code
_entity_poly.pdbx_strand_id
1 'polypeptide(L)' 'MLNAAEAQIDAGAKDEKEQARLRAKIYAPPKGVRGPSGRRQRPPATRMTAGDARALMAQASAQDAQARRGGG' A
#
# COMPACT_ATOMS: atom_id res chain seq x y z
N MET A 1 5.59 2.36 11.66
CA MET A 1 4.96 3.50 12.34
C MET A 1 4.34 4.43 11.29
N LEU A 2 3.10 4.17 10.87
CA LEU A 2 2.35 5.02 9.92
C LEU A 2 1.60 6.19 10.60
N ASN A 3 1.56 6.23 11.94
CA ASN A 3 0.74 7.16 12.72
C ASN A 3 1.34 8.56 12.94
N ALA A 4 2.64 8.77 12.69
CA ALA A 4 3.29 10.04 13.02
C ALA A 4 2.96 11.17 12.04
N ALA A 5 2.79 10.85 10.75
CA ALA A 5 2.46 11.83 9.73
C ALA A 5 1.01 12.31 9.82
N GLU A 6 0.07 11.42 10.15
CA GLU A 6 -1.34 11.76 10.34
C GLU A 6 -1.56 12.66 11.57
N ALA A 7 -0.86 12.37 12.67
CA ALA A 7 -0.93 13.18 13.88
C ALA A 7 -0.44 14.61 13.69
N GLN A 8 0.58 14.85 12.84
CA GLN A 8 1.06 16.19 12.53
C GLN A 8 0.06 17.00 11.70
N ILE A 9 -0.70 16.34 10.83
CA ILE A 9 -1.71 16.98 9.99
C ILE A 9 -2.95 17.32 10.84
N ASP A 10 -3.37 16.42 11.71
CA ASP A 10 -4.49 16.66 12.63
C ASP A 10 -4.15 17.72 13.69
N ALA A 11 -2.89 17.80 14.15
CA ALA A 11 -2.43 18.82 15.09
C ALA A 11 -2.43 20.25 14.50
N GLY A 12 -2.44 20.39 13.17
CA GLY A 12 -2.55 21.68 12.49
C GLY A 12 -3.99 22.17 12.28
N ALA A 13 -4.99 21.34 12.59
CA ALA A 13 -6.40 21.68 12.40
C ALA A 13 -6.92 22.58 13.53
N LYS A 14 -7.69 23.61 13.18
CA LYS A 14 -8.22 24.59 14.13
C LYS A 14 -9.52 24.14 14.80
N ASP A 15 -10.25 23.23 14.15
CA ASP A 15 -11.50 22.67 14.65
C ASP A 15 -11.73 21.22 14.17
N GLU A 16 -12.68 20.53 14.79
CA GLU A 16 -13.03 19.14 14.46
C GLU A 16 -13.56 18.99 13.02
N LYS A 17 -14.20 20.04 12.48
CA LYS A 17 -14.70 20.06 11.10
C LYS A 17 -13.55 20.09 10.10
N GLU A 18 -12.47 20.79 10.41
CA GLU A 18 -11.24 20.87 9.63
C GLU A 18 -10.48 19.55 9.69
N GLN A 19 -10.40 18.91 10.87
CA GLN A 19 -9.85 17.55 11.00
C GLN A 19 -10.61 16.56 10.11
N ALA A 20 -11.94 16.57 10.13
CA ALA A 20 -12.75 15.70 9.28
C ALA A 20 -12.49 15.95 7.79
N ARG A 21 -12.32 17.22 7.37
CA ARG A 21 -11.99 17.57 5.98
C ARG A 21 -10.59 17.13 5.58
N LEU A 22 -9.60 17.28 6.46
CA LEU A 22 -8.22 16.86 6.21
C LEU A 22 -8.13 15.34 6.08
N ARG A 23 -8.75 14.60 7.00
CA ARG A 23 -8.86 13.14 6.92
C ARG A 23 -9.56 12.67 5.65
N ALA A 24 -10.67 13.33 5.28
CA ALA A 24 -11.36 13.04 4.04
C ALA A 24 -10.47 13.25 2.80
N LYS A 25 -9.56 14.23 2.82
CA LYS A 25 -8.59 14.45 1.74
C LYS A 25 -7.46 13.42 1.73
N ILE A 26 -6.93 13.04 2.89
CA ILE A 26 -5.85 12.05 3.03
C ILE A 26 -6.30 10.69 2.51
N TYR A 27 -7.51 10.27 2.88
CA TYR A 27 -8.07 8.97 2.48
C TYR A 27 -8.93 9.05 1.22
N ALA A 28 -9.05 10.23 0.58
CA ALA A 28 -9.74 10.32 -0.69
C ALA A 28 -8.99 9.50 -1.74
N PRO A 29 -9.70 8.69 -2.54
CA PRO A 29 -9.07 8.09 -3.71
C PRO A 29 -8.56 9.22 -4.64
N PRO A 30 -7.40 9.04 -5.29
CA PRO A 30 -6.84 10.03 -6.21
C PRO A 30 -7.87 10.47 -7.26
N LYS A 31 -7.84 11.76 -7.62
CA LYS A 31 -8.72 12.31 -8.64
C LYS A 31 -8.54 11.52 -9.94
N GLY A 32 -9.63 10.98 -10.49
CA GLY A 32 -9.63 10.13 -11.68
C GLY A 32 -9.81 8.62 -11.41
N VAL A 33 -9.71 8.15 -10.17
CA VAL A 33 -9.99 6.73 -9.82
C VAL A 33 -11.48 6.48 -9.59
N ARG A 34 -12.26 7.53 -9.31
CA ARG A 34 -13.73 7.49 -9.29
C ARG A 34 -14.27 7.45 -10.73
N GLY A 35 -14.00 6.36 -11.44
CA GLY A 35 -14.60 6.11 -12.75
C GLY A 35 -16.12 5.98 -12.65
N PRO A 36 -16.87 6.36 -13.70
CA PRO A 36 -18.31 6.18 -13.73
C PRO A 36 -18.65 4.70 -13.61
N SER A 37 -19.38 4.35 -12.54
CA SER A 37 -20.07 3.06 -12.35
C SER A 37 -19.27 1.78 -12.70
N GLY A 38 -18.74 1.11 -11.67
CA GLY A 38 -18.84 -0.36 -11.59
C GLY A 38 -17.89 -1.22 -12.42
N ARG A 39 -17.09 -0.68 -13.34
CA ARG A 39 -15.99 -1.48 -13.92
C ARG A 39 -14.80 -1.41 -12.98
N ARG A 40 -14.80 -2.29 -11.96
CA ARG A 40 -13.55 -2.72 -11.32
C ARG A 40 -12.62 -3.09 -12.47
N GLN A 41 -11.63 -2.26 -12.77
CA GLN A 41 -10.51 -2.65 -13.60
C GLN A 41 -9.83 -3.77 -12.83
N ARG A 42 -10.32 -5.00 -13.02
CA ARG A 42 -9.63 -6.18 -12.52
C ARG A 42 -8.28 -6.11 -13.23
N PRO A 43 -7.17 -6.07 -12.49
CA PRO A 43 -5.87 -6.17 -13.12
C PRO A 43 -5.89 -7.41 -14.02
N PRO A 44 -5.26 -7.36 -15.21
CA PRO A 44 -5.18 -8.52 -16.07
C PRO A 44 -4.69 -9.69 -15.22
N ALA A 45 -5.34 -10.84 -15.33
CA ALA A 45 -4.93 -12.02 -14.60
C ALA A 45 -3.53 -12.41 -15.10
N THR A 46 -2.50 -11.95 -14.39
CA THR A 46 -1.12 -12.37 -14.61
C THR A 46 -1.09 -13.86 -14.30
N ARG A 47 -1.15 -14.68 -15.34
CA ARG A 47 -1.02 -16.13 -15.20
C ARG A 47 0.44 -16.39 -14.88
N MET A 48 0.71 -16.68 -13.60
CA MET A 48 2.04 -17.07 -13.15
C MET A 48 2.39 -18.39 -13.81
N THR A 49 3.48 -18.44 -14.56
CA THR A 49 3.97 -19.68 -15.15
C THR A 49 4.62 -20.54 -14.08
N ALA A 50 4.81 -21.84 -14.35
CA ALA A 50 5.59 -22.70 -13.46
C ALA A 50 7.04 -22.21 -13.28
N GLY A 51 7.59 -21.51 -14.28
CA GLY A 51 8.91 -20.87 -14.19
C GLY A 51 8.92 -19.72 -13.20
N ASP A 52 7.92 -18.85 -13.25
CA ASP A 52 7.77 -17.72 -12.33
C ASP A 52 7.61 -18.19 -10.87
N ALA A 53 6.89 -19.29 -10.66
CA ALA A 53 6.77 -19.92 -9.34
C ALA A 53 8.12 -20.39 -8.78
N ARG A 54 8.93 -21.03 -9.62
CA ARG A 54 10.27 -21.50 -9.23
C ARG A 54 11.21 -20.33 -8.94
N ALA A 55 11.13 -19.26 -9.74
CA ALA A 55 11.92 -18.05 -9.52
C ALA A 55 11.58 -17.37 -8.19
N LEU A 56 10.29 -17.26 -7.85
CA LEU A 56 9.85 -16.70 -6.57
C LEU A 56 10.33 -17.55 -5.38
N MET A 57 10.24 -18.88 -5.48
CA MET A 57 10.74 -19.77 -4.43
C MET A 57 12.27 -19.67 -4.24
N ALA A 58 13.02 -19.54 -5.34
CA ALA A 58 14.47 -19.35 -5.27
C ALA A 58 14.86 -18.00 -4.65
N GLN A 59 14.10 -16.94 -4.92
CA GLN A 59 14.32 -15.64 -4.26
C GLN A 59 14.00 -15.70 -2.77
N ALA A 60 12.93 -16.39 -2.38
CA ALA A 60 12.55 -16.55 -0.98
C ALA A 60 13.60 -17.33 -0.19
N SER A 61 14.16 -18.42 -0.75
CA SER A 61 15.21 -19.18 -0.09
C SER A 61 16.53 -18.41 0.02
N ALA A 62 16.86 -17.59 -0.98
CA ALA A 62 18.03 -16.71 -0.93
C ALA A 62 17.89 -15.64 0.17
N GLN A 63 16.71 -15.04 0.31
CA GLN A 63 16.43 -14.06 1.36
C GLN A 63 16.47 -14.70 2.76
N ASP A 64 15.92 -15.92 2.92
CA ASP A 64 16.00 -16.65 4.19
C ASP A 64 17.46 -16.97 4.59
N ALA A 65 18.28 -17.38 3.62
CA ALA A 65 19.71 -17.60 3.86
C ALA A 65 20.46 -16.31 4.22
N GLN A 66 20.10 -15.18 3.60
CA GLN A 66 20.68 -13.87 3.93
C GLN A 66 20.24 -13.40 5.32
N ALA A 67 18.96 -13.53 5.65
CA ALA A 67 18.43 -13.16 6.97
C ALA A 67 19.10 -13.95 8.10
N ARG A 68 19.37 -15.25 7.86
CA ARG A 68 20.12 -16.09 8.81
C ARG A 68 21.60 -15.72 8.93
N ARG A 69 22.21 -15.11 7.91
CA ARG A 69 23.62 -14.70 7.93
C ARG A 69 23.83 -13.29 8.51
N GLY A 70 22.84 -12.40 8.42
CA GLY A 70 22.93 -11.01 8.88
C GLY A 70 22.45 -10.75 10.31
N GLY A 71 22.01 -11.78 11.03
CA GLY A 71 21.48 -11.68 12.40
C GLY A 71 22.40 -12.26 13.49
N GLY A 72 23.71 -12.33 13.25
CA GLY A 72 24.72 -12.79 14.21
C GLY A 72 25.37 -11.65 14.98
#